data_AF-A0A9E2RIM5-F1
#
_entry.id   AF-A0A9E2RIM5-F1
#
_cell.length_a   1.000
_cell.length_b   1.000
_cell.length_c   1.000
_cell.angle_alpha   90.00
_cell.angle_beta   90.00
_cell.angle_gamma   90.00
#
_symmetry.space_group_name_H-M   'P 1'
#
loop_
_entity.id
_entity.type
_entity.pdbx_description
1 polymer ?
#
loop_
_entity_poly.entity_id
_entity_poly.type
_entity_poly.pdbx_seq_one_letter_code
_entity_poly.pdbx_strand_id
1 'polypeptide(L)'
;MRRIDLWTGLLTCSTVLMLFASGCTLKGTTNEITDTTSNVTASTSGRTWFTEDGLLRPEHKLTAFMALNQTNVEQDLARGQGEYVTSLGTLLGIPNDQQSAFYAKAQGAFETLMTSDHEARLQQFRTLAR
;
A
#
# COMPACT_ATOMS: atom_id res chain seq x y z
N MET A 1 -7.77 -61.74 14.20
CA MET A 1 -7.66 -60.36 14.74
C MET A 1 -6.36 -59.70 14.26
N ARG A 2 -6.15 -59.46 12.95
CA ARG A 2 -4.94 -58.80 12.39
C ARG A 2 -5.23 -58.14 11.02
N ARG A 3 -6.35 -57.43 10.87
CA ARG A 3 -6.69 -56.73 9.61
C ARG A 3 -7.28 -55.34 9.77
N ILE A 4 -7.38 -54.82 10.99
CA ILE A 4 -7.98 -53.50 11.28
C ILE A 4 -6.88 -52.47 11.62
N ASP A 5 -5.68 -52.92 12.01
CA ASP A 5 -4.56 -52.05 12.41
C ASP A 5 -3.79 -51.39 11.26
N LEU A 6 -4.05 -51.79 10.00
CA LEU A 6 -3.36 -51.24 8.82
C LEU A 6 -4.06 -50.01 8.23
N TRP A 7 -5.36 -49.81 8.50
CA TRP A 7 -6.11 -48.67 7.98
C TRP A 7 -6.06 -47.46 8.91
N THR A 8 -5.90 -47.66 10.21
CA THR A 8 -5.75 -46.56 11.19
C THR A 8 -4.39 -45.88 11.08
N GLY A 9 -3.31 -46.63 10.82
CA GLY A 9 -1.95 -46.08 10.68
C GLY A 9 -1.77 -45.18 9.44
N LEU A 10 -2.47 -45.50 8.34
CA LEU A 10 -2.39 -44.73 7.10
C LEU A 10 -3.15 -43.39 7.18
N LEU A 11 -4.22 -43.35 7.99
CA LEU A 11 -5.03 -42.14 8.19
C LEU A 11 -4.42 -41.18 9.22
N THR A 12 -3.72 -41.70 10.23
CA THR A 12 -3.00 -40.87 11.22
C THR A 12 -1.77 -40.15 10.67
N CYS A 13 -1.19 -40.64 9.56
CA CYS A 13 -0.03 -40.00 8.95
C CYS A 13 -0.41 -38.71 8.19
N SER A 14 -1.63 -38.62 7.67
CA SER A 14 -2.10 -37.44 6.92
C SER A 14 -2.34 -36.21 7.80
N THR A 15 -2.74 -36.40 9.06
CA THR A 15 -3.08 -35.28 9.96
C THR A 15 -1.86 -34.63 10.64
N VAL A 16 -0.70 -35.29 10.64
CA VAL A 16 0.53 -34.75 11.27
C VAL A 16 1.32 -33.85 10.31
N LEU A 17 1.10 -33.97 8.99
CA LEU A 17 1.83 -33.17 7.99
C LEU A 17 1.34 -31.70 7.90
N MET A 18 0.21 -31.34 8.53
CA MET A 18 -0.31 -29.96 8.53
C MET A 18 0.19 -29.07 9.67
N LEU A 19 1.07 -29.54 10.56
CA LEU A 19 1.55 -28.76 11.72
C LEU A 19 2.91 -28.07 11.52
N PHE A 20 3.45 -28.01 10.30
CA PHE A 20 4.76 -27.40 9.99
C PHE A 20 4.68 -26.07 9.21
N ALA A 21 3.65 -25.25 9.40
CA ALA A 21 3.52 -23.99 8.66
C ALA A 21 3.10 -22.78 9.51
N SER A 22 3.57 -22.66 10.75
CA SER A 22 3.27 -21.48 11.56
C SER A 22 4.47 -21.08 12.41
N GLY A 23 5.34 -20.24 11.85
CA GLY A 23 6.45 -19.70 12.61
C GLY A 23 7.51 -18.88 11.87
N CYS A 24 7.33 -18.45 10.63
CA CYS A 24 8.20 -17.44 10.02
C CYS A 24 7.62 -16.03 10.24
N THR A 25 7.49 -15.58 11.47
CA THR A 25 7.16 -14.16 11.77
C THR A 25 8.36 -13.53 12.48
N LEU A 26 9.44 -13.25 11.73
CA LEU A 26 10.52 -12.33 12.13
C LEU A 26 11.33 -11.87 10.89
N LYS A 27 10.64 -11.61 9.77
CA LYS A 27 11.23 -10.96 8.59
C LYS A 27 10.47 -9.73 8.09
N GLY A 28 9.39 -9.33 8.78
CA GLY A 28 8.60 -8.15 8.43
C GLY A 28 9.00 -6.87 9.18
N THR A 29 9.48 -6.99 10.42
CA THR A 29 9.62 -5.82 11.31
C THR A 29 10.87 -4.97 11.06
N THR A 30 11.87 -5.46 10.32
CA THR A 30 13.10 -4.68 10.09
C THR A 30 13.05 -3.79 8.85
N ASN A 31 12.30 -4.16 7.81
CA ASN A 31 12.06 -3.26 6.66
C ASN A 31 11.04 -2.18 7.03
N GLU A 32 10.04 -2.51 7.83
CA GLU A 32 8.97 -1.57 8.20
C GLU A 32 9.43 -0.45 9.14
N ILE A 33 10.36 -0.74 10.06
CA ILE A 33 10.95 0.29 10.95
C ILE A 33 12.07 1.06 10.25
N THR A 34 12.80 0.45 9.31
CA THR A 34 13.93 1.13 8.62
C THR A 34 13.45 2.03 7.48
N ASP A 35 12.47 1.63 6.67
CA ASP A 35 11.99 2.47 5.57
C ASP A 35 11.16 3.67 6.04
N THR A 36 10.33 3.49 7.07
CA THR A 36 9.50 4.58 7.61
C THR A 36 10.33 5.63 8.34
N THR A 37 11.43 5.24 9.00
CA THR A 37 12.26 6.21 9.76
C THR A 37 13.29 6.92 8.88
N SER A 38 13.73 6.29 7.78
CA SER A 38 14.78 6.86 6.92
C SER A 38 14.29 8.03 6.05
N ASN A 39 13.02 8.02 5.62
CA ASN A 39 12.56 9.01 4.63
C ASN A 39 11.93 10.28 5.23
N VAL A 40 11.40 10.25 6.45
CA VAL A 40 10.65 11.41 7.00
C VAL A 40 11.36 12.17 8.12
N THR A 41 12.40 11.62 8.77
CA THR A 41 12.96 12.30 9.96
C THR A 41 14.48 12.31 10.09
N ALA A 42 15.23 11.57 9.26
CA ALA A 42 16.68 11.49 9.40
C ALA A 42 17.41 12.41 8.41
N SER A 43 17.83 13.58 8.92
CA SER A 43 18.82 14.49 8.32
C SER A 43 18.23 15.60 7.43
N THR A 44 18.17 16.80 8.03
CA THR A 44 17.99 18.15 7.43
C THR A 44 16.74 18.50 6.61
N SER A 45 15.96 17.55 6.08
CA SER A 45 14.79 17.84 5.20
C SER A 45 13.46 18.06 5.92
N GLY A 46 13.30 17.60 7.16
CA GLY A 46 12.01 17.67 7.86
C GLY A 46 11.51 19.11 8.07
N ARG A 47 12.40 20.10 8.21
CA ARG A 47 12.01 21.51 8.35
C ARG A 47 11.65 22.18 7.02
N THR A 48 12.14 21.66 5.89
CA THR A 48 11.88 22.28 4.57
C THR A 48 10.49 21.98 4.05
N TRP A 49 9.82 20.94 4.57
CA TRP A 49 8.48 20.57 4.16
C TRP A 49 7.38 21.47 4.74
N PHE A 50 7.67 22.13 5.86
CA PHE A 50 6.72 22.98 6.55
C PHE A 50 7.03 24.46 6.28
N THR A 51 6.00 25.30 6.29
CA THR A 51 6.13 26.76 6.31
C THR A 51 6.63 27.22 7.68
N GLU A 52 7.00 28.49 7.79
CA GLU A 52 7.38 29.09 9.08
C GLU A 52 6.25 29.00 10.11
N ASP A 53 5.00 29.00 9.66
CA ASP A 53 3.79 28.82 10.48
C ASP A 53 3.50 27.35 10.84
N GLY A 54 4.35 26.40 10.41
CA GLY A 54 4.20 24.97 10.70
C GLY A 54 3.21 24.22 9.80
N LEU A 55 2.76 24.81 8.69
CA LEU A 55 1.86 24.14 7.74
C LEU A 55 2.65 23.34 6.70
N LEU A 56 2.15 22.15 6.33
CA LEU A 56 2.73 21.38 5.24
C LEU A 56 2.60 22.12 3.91
N ARG A 57 3.73 22.39 3.25
CA ARG A 57 3.75 23.08 1.96
C ARG A 57 3.01 22.27 0.88
N PRO A 58 2.27 22.92 -0.03
CA PRO A 58 1.47 22.24 -1.06
C PRO A 58 2.23 21.20 -1.88
N GLU A 59 3.48 21.49 -2.24
CA GLU A 59 4.35 20.61 -3.03
C GLU A 59 4.62 19.24 -2.38
N HIS A 60 4.56 19.16 -1.04
CA HIS A 60 4.82 17.94 -0.28
C HIS A 60 3.56 17.18 0.12
N LYS A 61 2.36 17.75 -0.09
CA LYS A 61 1.10 17.12 0.36
C LYS A 61 0.86 15.77 -0.32
N LEU A 62 1.13 15.65 -1.62
CA LEU A 62 0.95 14.40 -2.35
C LEU A 62 1.89 13.31 -1.81
N THR A 63 3.17 13.64 -1.64
CA THR A 63 4.18 12.72 -1.09
C THR A 63 3.80 12.29 0.33
N ALA A 64 3.43 13.23 1.20
CA ALA A 64 3.01 12.92 2.57
C ALA A 64 1.74 12.06 2.61
N PHE A 65 0.74 12.39 1.78
CA PHE A 65 -0.50 11.64 1.70
C PHE A 65 -0.26 10.20 1.25
N MET A 66 0.54 9.99 0.21
CA MET A 66 0.86 8.66 -0.30
C MET A 66 1.69 7.86 0.70
N ALA A 67 2.66 8.48 1.39
CA ALA A 67 3.45 7.81 2.41
C ALA A 67 2.59 7.31 3.60
N LEU A 68 1.59 8.09 4.01
CA LEU A 68 0.74 7.75 5.16
C LEU A 68 -0.42 6.81 4.82
N ASN A 69 -0.88 6.81 3.56
CA ASN A 69 -2.11 6.12 3.18
C ASN A 69 -1.91 5.10 2.05
N GLN A 70 -0.67 4.71 1.76
CA GLN A 70 -0.32 3.88 0.60
C GLN A 70 -1.25 2.66 0.46
N THR A 71 -1.33 1.82 1.48
CA THR A 71 -2.13 0.59 1.45
C THR A 71 -3.59 0.86 1.15
N ASN A 72 -4.17 1.91 1.73
CA ASN A 72 -5.57 2.23 1.54
C ASN A 72 -5.84 2.79 0.14
N VAL A 73 -4.92 3.64 -0.37
CA VAL A 73 -4.97 4.15 -1.74
C VAL A 73 -4.88 2.98 -2.74
N GLU A 74 -3.98 2.03 -2.53
CA GLU A 74 -3.83 0.86 -3.40
C GLU A 74 -5.09 0.00 -3.42
N GLN A 75 -5.70 -0.25 -2.26
CA GLN A 75 -6.96 -0.99 -2.18
C GLN A 75 -8.12 -0.26 -2.89
N ASP A 76 -8.26 1.05 -2.68
CA ASP A 76 -9.31 1.85 -3.31
C ASP A 76 -9.12 1.96 -4.83
N LEU A 77 -7.87 2.07 -5.28
CA LEU A 77 -7.54 2.05 -6.71
C LEU A 77 -7.89 0.72 -7.36
N ALA A 78 -7.56 -0.41 -6.73
CA ALA A 78 -7.93 -1.73 -7.23
C ALA A 78 -9.45 -1.89 -7.33
N ARG A 79 -10.20 -1.37 -6.35
CA ARG A 79 -11.66 -1.35 -6.34
C ARG A 79 -12.27 -0.34 -7.33
N GLY A 80 -11.50 0.66 -7.75
CA GLY A 80 -11.95 1.77 -8.58
C GLY A 80 -12.82 2.79 -7.85
N GLN A 81 -12.84 2.77 -6.51
CA GLN A 81 -13.64 3.65 -5.67
C GLN A 81 -13.16 3.58 -4.21
N GLY A 82 -13.45 4.63 -3.44
CA GLY A 82 -13.21 4.69 -2.01
C GLY A 82 -12.77 6.06 -1.52
N GLU A 83 -12.70 6.22 -0.20
CA GLU A 83 -12.42 7.52 0.43
C GLU A 83 -10.99 8.02 0.16
N TYR A 84 -10.02 7.12 0.04
CA TYR A 84 -8.61 7.49 -0.14
C TYR A 84 -8.32 7.88 -1.58
N VAL A 85 -8.90 7.17 -2.56
CA VAL A 85 -8.80 7.60 -3.97
C VAL A 85 -9.59 8.90 -4.22
N THR A 86 -10.69 9.12 -3.49
CA THR A 86 -11.43 10.39 -3.52
C THR A 86 -10.61 11.55 -2.94
N SER A 87 -9.98 11.31 -1.80
CA SER A 87 -9.09 12.28 -1.15
C SER A 87 -7.88 12.58 -2.03
N LEU A 88 -7.32 11.57 -2.69
CA LEU A 88 -6.23 11.73 -3.65
C LEU A 88 -6.64 12.61 -4.84
N GLY A 89 -7.80 12.35 -5.45
CA GLY A 89 -8.32 13.18 -6.54
C GLY A 89 -8.55 14.62 -6.09
N THR A 90 -9.13 14.82 -4.91
CA THR A 90 -9.33 16.15 -4.31
C THR A 90 -8.00 16.88 -4.10
N LEU A 91 -6.98 16.16 -3.61
CA LEU A 91 -5.65 16.70 -3.39
C LEU A 91 -4.95 17.09 -4.71
N LEU A 92 -5.22 16.36 -5.78
CA LEU A 92 -4.74 16.65 -7.13
C LEU A 92 -5.55 17.76 -7.83
N GLY A 93 -6.57 18.32 -7.16
CA GLY A 93 -7.38 19.42 -7.68
C GLY A 93 -8.48 18.99 -8.65
N ILE A 94 -8.88 17.72 -8.64
CA ILE A 94 -9.88 17.17 -9.57
C ILE A 94 -11.29 17.60 -9.10
N PRO A 95 -12.09 18.26 -9.96
CA PRO A 95 -13.48 18.62 -9.65
C PRO A 95 -14.35 17.40 -9.37
N ASN A 96 -15.37 17.56 -8.51
CA ASN A 96 -16.26 16.46 -8.10
C ASN A 96 -16.95 15.73 -9.27
N ASP A 97 -17.29 16.44 -10.34
CA ASP A 97 -17.88 15.90 -11.56
C ASP A 97 -16.90 15.06 -12.41
N GLN A 98 -15.59 15.22 -12.18
CA GLN A 98 -14.52 14.50 -12.90
C GLN A 98 -13.85 13.40 -12.06
N GLN A 99 -14.22 13.29 -10.79
CA GLN A 99 -13.67 12.30 -9.86
C GLN A 99 -13.87 10.86 -10.37
N SER A 100 -15.07 10.51 -10.84
CA SER A 100 -15.36 9.17 -11.37
C SER A 100 -14.50 8.80 -12.59
N ALA A 101 -14.25 9.78 -13.47
CA ALA A 101 -13.38 9.60 -14.64
C ALA A 101 -11.93 9.37 -14.21
N PHE A 102 -11.45 10.10 -13.20
CA PHE A 102 -10.14 9.88 -12.61
C PHE A 102 -10.03 8.48 -12.00
N TYR A 103 -11.03 8.01 -11.25
CA TYR A 103 -10.98 6.66 -10.66
C TYR A 103 -10.89 5.57 -11.72
N ALA A 104 -11.67 5.69 -12.80
CA ALA A 104 -11.61 4.75 -13.91
C ALA A 104 -10.23 4.75 -14.60
N LYS A 105 -9.64 5.94 -14.84
CA LYS A 105 -8.27 6.06 -15.37
C LYS A 105 -7.25 5.41 -14.44
N ALA A 106 -7.34 5.68 -13.14
CA ALA A 106 -6.38 5.22 -12.15
C ALA A 106 -6.49 3.71 -11.89
N GLN A 107 -7.71 3.15 -11.87
CA GLN A 107 -7.94 1.72 -11.81
C GLN A 107 -7.41 1.01 -13.07
N GLY A 108 -7.66 1.56 -14.26
CA GLY A 108 -7.12 1.01 -15.51
C GLY A 108 -5.59 1.02 -15.57
N ALA A 109 -4.95 1.96 -14.87
CA ALA A 109 -3.50 2.06 -14.75
C ALA A 109 -2.91 1.33 -13.53
N PHE A 110 -3.72 0.58 -12.77
CA PHE A 110 -3.34 0.02 -11.47
C PHE A 110 -2.03 -0.78 -11.53
N GLU A 111 -1.92 -1.74 -12.45
CA GLU A 111 -0.71 -2.57 -12.61
C GLU A 111 0.54 -1.73 -12.89
N THR A 112 0.43 -0.72 -13.75
CA THR A 112 1.53 0.19 -14.06
C THR A 112 1.92 1.05 -12.84
N LEU A 113 0.93 1.53 -12.10
CA LEU A 113 1.17 2.29 -10.86
C LEU A 113 1.87 1.42 -9.82
N MET A 114 1.46 0.16 -9.62
CA MET A 114 2.02 -0.72 -8.59
C MET A 114 3.42 -1.24 -8.90
N THR A 115 3.80 -1.28 -10.18
CA THR A 115 5.13 -1.72 -10.62
C THR A 115 6.14 -0.57 -10.73
N SER A 116 5.68 0.68 -10.67
CA SER A 116 6.52 1.87 -10.72
C SER A 116 7.17 2.14 -9.36
N ASP A 117 8.37 2.74 -9.37
CA ASP A 117 8.96 3.25 -8.13
C ASP A 117 8.14 4.40 -7.55
N HIS A 118 8.44 4.78 -6.30
CA HIS A 118 7.66 5.79 -5.58
C HIS A 118 7.54 7.11 -6.35
N GLU A 119 8.66 7.67 -6.84
CA GLU A 119 8.65 8.97 -7.50
C GLU A 119 7.96 8.92 -8.86
N ALA A 120 8.21 7.86 -9.64
CA ALA A 120 7.52 7.64 -10.92
C ALA A 120 6.01 7.52 -10.71
N ARG A 121 5.57 6.79 -9.67
CA ARG A 121 4.16 6.65 -9.31
C ARG A 121 3.51 7.99 -8.93
N LEU A 122 4.20 8.85 -8.17
CA LEU A 122 3.68 10.19 -7.86
C LEU A 122 3.51 11.04 -9.13
N GLN A 123 4.45 10.95 -10.08
CA GLN A 123 4.35 11.65 -11.37
C GLN A 123 3.21 11.10 -12.25
N GLN A 124 3.01 9.78 -12.25
CA GLN A 124 1.89 9.16 -12.95
C GLN A 124 0.55 9.64 -12.40
N PHE A 125 0.37 9.75 -11.08
CA PHE A 125 -0.87 10.31 -10.51
C PHE A 125 -1.12 11.76 -10.95
N ARG A 126 -0.08 12.61 -10.96
CA ARG A 126 -0.20 13.98 -11.49
C ARG A 126 -0.57 14.01 -12.98
N THR A 127 -0.15 13.01 -13.73
CA THR A 127 -0.47 12.89 -15.16
C THR A 127 -1.90 12.42 -15.38
N LEU A 128 -2.37 11.45 -14.59
CA LEU A 128 -3.74 10.94 -14.65
C LEU A 128 -4.80 11.97 -14.24
N ALA A 129 -4.42 12.92 -13.39
CA ALA A 129 -5.26 14.04 -12.96
C ALA A 129 -5.44 15.15 -14.00
N ARG A 130 -4.68 15.11 -15.11
CA ARG A 130 -4.86 15.99 -16.27
C ARG A 130 -5.88 15.41 -17.26
#